data_AF-A0A1E3UHF7-F1
#
_entry.id   AF-A0A1E3UHF7-F1
#
_cell.length_a   1.000
_cell.length_b   1.000
_cell.length_c   1.000
_cell.angle_alpha   90.00
_cell.angle_beta   90.00
_cell.angle_gamma   90.00
#
_symmetry.space_group_name_H-M   'P 1'
#
loop_
_entity.id
_entity.type
_entity.pdbx_description
1 polymer ?
#
loop_
_entity_poly.entity_id
_entity_poly.type
_entity_poly.pdbx_seq_one_letter_code
_entity_poly.pdbx_strand_id
1 'polypeptide(L)'
;MRFIKKFIITLFVILLLGAGAAGGRLLWQGYQIYQEVIDGEPLSDKVEEIRSKPKYTPLSQLPDTYKNAVVAVEDKRFYKHGGIDLISTGRAVFINLKEKKLAEGGSSITQQLAKNMYFSQEKTFLRKVAELFVAFELEKNYTKDEILELYVNTIYFGSGYYCVHDAAQGYFEKEPEQMNDYESTLLAGIPNAPSIYALTNRPELAIQRQRTVVECMVDQKYLTREEADRILQEGEQIQQAGQNNE
;
A
#
# COMPACT_ATOMS: atom_id res chain seq x y z
N MET A 1 38.68 26.99 -25.11
CA MET A 1 37.25 26.58 -25.13
C MET A 1 37.00 25.13 -25.60
N ARG A 2 37.50 24.67 -26.76
CA ARG A 2 37.25 23.29 -27.25
C ARG A 2 37.78 22.17 -26.32
N PHE A 3 38.94 22.39 -25.68
CA PHE A 3 39.53 21.44 -24.72
C PHE A 3 38.69 21.29 -23.44
N ILE A 4 38.28 22.41 -22.84
CA ILE A 4 37.40 22.43 -21.66
C ILE A 4 36.07 21.74 -21.94
N LYS A 5 35.46 21.99 -23.12
CA LYS A 5 34.22 21.31 -23.52
C LYS A 5 34.39 19.80 -23.66
N LYS A 6 35.50 19.33 -24.27
CA LYS A 6 35.81 17.89 -24.36
C LYS A 6 36.03 17.27 -22.99
N PHE A 7 36.77 17.95 -22.10
CA PHE A 7 37.02 17.49 -20.74
C PHE A 7 35.72 17.34 -19.93
N ILE A 8 34.82 18.34 -20.00
CA ILE A 8 33.52 18.30 -19.33
C ILE A 8 32.65 17.15 -19.86
N ILE A 9 32.61 16.95 -21.19
CA ILE A 9 31.86 15.84 -21.81
C ILE A 9 32.42 14.50 -21.34
N THR A 10 33.74 14.31 -21.36
CA THR A 10 34.37 13.07 -20.90
C THR A 10 34.06 12.81 -19.42
N LEU A 11 34.15 13.84 -18.56
CA LEU A 11 33.82 13.72 -17.14
C LEU A 11 32.35 13.33 -16.95
N PHE A 12 31.42 13.94 -17.70
CA PHE A 12 30.00 13.60 -17.66
C PHE A 12 29.73 12.16 -18.11
N VAL A 13 30.40 11.69 -19.17
CA VAL A 13 30.29 10.29 -19.63
C VAL A 13 30.82 9.32 -18.59
N ILE A 14 31.96 9.62 -17.95
CA ILE A 14 32.50 8.79 -16.86
C ILE A 14 31.53 8.73 -15.67
N LEU A 15 30.93 9.87 -15.29
CA LEU A 15 29.92 9.91 -14.23
C LEU A 15 28.68 9.09 -14.58
N LEU A 16 28.19 9.17 -15.83
CA LEU A 16 27.07 8.34 -16.30
C LEU A 16 27.40 6.85 -16.29
N LEU A 17 28.60 6.46 -16.74
CA LEU A 17 29.06 5.07 -16.72
C LEU A 17 29.20 4.55 -15.28
N GLY A 18 29.78 5.37 -14.39
CA GLY A 18 29.89 5.05 -12.97
C GLY A 18 28.52 4.89 -12.29
N ALA A 19 27.58 5.80 -12.56
CA ALA A 19 26.21 5.71 -12.08
C ALA A 19 25.49 4.46 -12.62
N GLY A 20 25.69 4.14 -13.90
CA GLY A 20 25.16 2.92 -14.53
C GLY A 20 25.71 1.65 -13.89
N ALA A 21 27.02 1.57 -13.64
CA ALA A 21 27.63 0.43 -12.96
C ALA A 21 27.13 0.28 -11.52
N ALA A 22 27.01 1.39 -10.78
CA ALA A 22 26.44 1.38 -9.42
C ALA A 22 24.98 0.93 -9.42
N GLY A 23 24.15 1.46 -10.33
CA GLY A 23 22.76 1.05 -10.50
C GLY A 23 22.62 -0.42 -10.87
N GLY A 24 23.44 -0.90 -11.81
CA GLY A 24 23.49 -2.32 -12.20
C GLY A 24 23.88 -3.23 -11.03
N ARG A 25 24.84 -2.82 -10.20
CA ARG A 25 25.19 -3.54 -8.98
C ARG A 25 24.03 -3.63 -7.99
N LEU A 26 23.29 -2.54 -7.78
CA LEU A 26 22.13 -2.53 -6.89
C LEU A 26 21.00 -3.42 -7.41
N LEU A 27 20.73 -3.40 -8.72
CA LEU A 27 19.77 -4.30 -9.36
C LEU A 27 20.17 -5.76 -9.19
N TRP A 28 21.46 -6.08 -9.43
CA TRP A 28 21.98 -7.43 -9.24
C TRP A 28 21.84 -7.90 -7.79
N GLN A 29 22.24 -7.08 -6.82
CA GLN A 29 22.12 -7.42 -5.40
C GLN A 29 20.67 -7.59 -4.96
N GLY A 30 19.76 -6.71 -5.42
CA GLY A 30 18.33 -6.88 -5.16
C GLY A 30 17.75 -8.14 -5.80
N TYR A 31 18.21 -8.50 -7.01
CA TYR A 31 17.82 -9.74 -7.67
C TYR A 31 18.31 -10.99 -6.91
N GLN A 32 19.53 -10.96 -6.35
CA GLN A 32 20.03 -12.04 -5.52
C GLN A 32 19.17 -12.23 -4.26
N ILE A 33 18.78 -11.15 -3.59
CA ILE A 33 17.87 -11.21 -2.44
C ILE A 33 16.49 -11.77 -2.86
N TYR A 34 15.98 -11.37 -4.01
CA TYR A 34 14.75 -11.92 -4.57
C TYR A 34 14.85 -13.44 -4.78
N GLN A 35 15.95 -13.92 -5.38
CA GLN A 35 16.18 -15.35 -5.56
C GLN A 35 16.24 -16.08 -4.22
N GLU A 36 16.97 -15.53 -3.24
CA GLU A 36 17.09 -16.12 -1.91
C GLU A 36 15.74 -16.31 -1.22
N VAL A 37 14.84 -15.32 -1.28
CA VAL A 37 13.51 -15.45 -0.64
C VAL A 37 12.58 -16.40 -1.39
N ILE A 38 12.64 -16.44 -2.73
CA ILE A 38 11.82 -17.35 -3.54
C ILE A 38 12.31 -18.80 -3.45
N ASP A 39 13.63 -19.02 -3.40
CA ASP A 39 14.22 -20.34 -3.22
C ASP A 39 13.95 -20.89 -1.82
N GLY A 40 13.92 -20.01 -0.80
CA GLY A 40 13.60 -20.37 0.57
C GLY A 40 12.12 -20.75 0.74
N GLU A 41 11.22 -20.01 0.11
CA GLU A 41 9.78 -20.29 0.13
C GLU A 41 9.13 -19.81 -1.18
N PRO A 42 8.83 -20.74 -2.11
CA PRO A 42 8.25 -20.41 -3.40
C PRO A 42 6.98 -19.58 -3.29
N LEU A 43 6.74 -18.74 -4.30
CA LEU A 43 5.58 -17.85 -4.32
C LEU A 43 4.25 -18.60 -4.23
N SER A 44 4.14 -19.75 -4.89
CA SER A 44 2.96 -20.63 -4.80
C SER A 44 2.67 -21.05 -3.37
N ASP A 45 3.70 -21.49 -2.67
CA ASP A 45 3.61 -22.07 -1.33
C ASP A 45 3.26 -20.98 -0.33
N LYS A 46 3.85 -19.79 -0.49
CA LYS A 46 3.52 -18.61 0.33
C LYS A 46 2.07 -18.18 0.16
N VAL A 47 1.56 -18.19 -1.07
CA VAL A 47 0.17 -17.86 -1.36
C VAL A 47 -0.78 -18.91 -0.78
N GLU A 48 -0.45 -20.20 -0.87
CA GLU A 48 -1.22 -21.28 -0.26
C GLU A 48 -1.24 -21.17 1.28
N GLU A 49 -0.10 -20.87 1.90
CA GLU A 49 0.01 -20.60 3.33
C GLU A 49 -0.96 -19.49 3.75
N ILE A 50 -0.95 -18.35 3.04
CA ILE A 50 -1.85 -17.22 3.32
C ILE A 50 -3.32 -17.62 3.16
N ARG A 51 -3.68 -18.30 2.07
CA ARG A 51 -5.05 -18.74 1.77
C ARG A 51 -5.58 -19.77 2.78
N SER A 52 -4.70 -20.55 3.39
CA SER A 52 -5.05 -21.56 4.39
C SER A 52 -5.35 -20.99 5.79
N LYS A 53 -5.08 -19.70 6.02
CA LYS A 53 -5.28 -19.08 7.35
C LYS A 53 -6.78 -19.12 7.73
N PRO A 54 -7.14 -19.48 8.97
CA PRO A 54 -8.55 -19.60 9.38
C PRO A 54 -9.39 -18.33 9.20
N LYS A 55 -8.76 -17.16 9.22
CA LYS A 55 -9.40 -15.85 9.11
C LYS A 55 -9.25 -15.22 7.71
N TYR A 56 -8.82 -16.01 6.73
CA TYR A 56 -8.71 -15.58 5.36
C TYR A 56 -10.09 -15.19 4.82
N THR A 57 -10.22 -13.95 4.35
CA THR A 57 -11.49 -13.39 3.85
C THR A 57 -11.41 -13.25 2.33
N PRO A 58 -12.21 -14.01 1.55
CA PRO A 58 -12.33 -13.81 0.12
C PRO A 58 -12.78 -12.39 -0.22
N LEU A 59 -12.29 -11.85 -1.34
CA LEU A 59 -12.61 -10.51 -1.82
C LEU A 59 -14.11 -10.33 -2.08
N SER A 60 -14.83 -11.41 -2.38
CA SER A 60 -16.29 -11.43 -2.54
C SER A 60 -17.07 -11.23 -1.24
N GLN A 61 -16.45 -11.46 -0.08
CA GLN A 61 -17.02 -11.22 1.25
C GLN A 61 -16.65 -9.84 1.79
N LEU A 62 -16.02 -8.99 0.99
CA LEU A 62 -15.68 -7.62 1.36
C LEU A 62 -16.63 -6.63 0.69
N PRO A 63 -17.13 -5.62 1.44
CA PRO A 63 -17.93 -4.55 0.87
C PRO A 63 -17.21 -3.88 -0.30
N ASP A 64 -17.95 -3.54 -1.36
CA ASP A 64 -17.39 -2.81 -2.50
C ASP A 64 -16.80 -1.47 -2.08
N THR A 65 -17.42 -0.80 -1.10
CA THR A 65 -16.90 0.43 -0.49
C THR A 65 -15.50 0.22 0.09
N TYR A 66 -15.25 -0.88 0.81
CA TYR A 66 -13.93 -1.17 1.37
C TYR A 66 -12.89 -1.42 0.28
N LYS A 67 -13.20 -2.27 -0.70
CA LYS A 67 -12.29 -2.58 -1.82
C LYS A 67 -11.92 -1.31 -2.60
N ASN A 68 -12.92 -0.49 -2.92
CA ASN A 68 -12.74 0.77 -3.61
C ASN A 68 -11.95 1.78 -2.77
N ALA A 69 -12.19 1.85 -1.46
CA ALA A 69 -11.46 2.74 -0.55
C ALA A 69 -9.97 2.38 -0.47
N VAL A 70 -9.65 1.09 -0.34
CA VAL A 70 -8.27 0.59 -0.33
C VAL A 70 -7.55 0.96 -1.64
N VAL A 71 -8.16 0.64 -2.78
CA VAL A 71 -7.59 0.99 -4.10
C VAL A 71 -7.45 2.51 -4.25
N ALA A 72 -8.46 3.28 -3.84
CA ALA A 72 -8.45 4.72 -4.01
C ALA A 72 -7.32 5.41 -3.24
N VAL A 73 -7.07 5.00 -2.00
CA VAL A 73 -6.11 5.67 -1.12
C VAL A 73 -4.69 5.12 -1.26
N GLU A 74 -4.53 3.82 -1.51
CA GLU A 74 -3.20 3.18 -1.58
C GLU A 74 -2.65 3.18 -3.00
N ASP A 75 -3.49 2.97 -4.02
CA ASP A 75 -3.03 2.78 -5.39
C ASP A 75 -4.11 3.08 -6.44
N LYS A 76 -4.33 4.37 -6.72
CA LYS A 76 -5.37 4.91 -7.63
C LYS A 76 -5.45 4.24 -9.01
N ARG A 77 -4.35 3.63 -9.48
CA ARG A 77 -4.31 2.99 -10.80
C ARG A 77 -3.99 1.51 -10.72
N PHE A 78 -4.23 0.89 -9.57
CA PHE A 78 -3.95 -0.52 -9.31
C PHE A 78 -4.28 -1.44 -10.51
N TYR A 79 -5.49 -1.30 -11.07
CA TYR A 79 -5.96 -2.11 -12.20
C TYR A 79 -5.38 -1.72 -13.59
N LYS A 80 -4.51 -0.72 -13.67
CA LYS A 80 -3.99 -0.12 -14.93
C LYS A 80 -2.47 -0.20 -15.06
N HIS A 81 -1.77 -0.75 -14.09
CA HIS A 81 -0.31 -0.98 -14.16
C HIS A 81 0.04 -2.40 -13.70
N GLY A 82 1.28 -2.83 -13.90
CA GLY A 82 1.81 -4.10 -13.36
C GLY A 82 2.42 -3.91 -11.96
N GLY A 83 3.57 -4.51 -11.68
CA GLY A 83 4.18 -4.45 -10.34
C GLY A 83 4.55 -3.05 -9.84
N ILE A 84 4.77 -2.09 -10.75
CA ILE A 84 5.01 -0.67 -10.39
C ILE A 84 4.07 0.24 -11.18
N ASP A 85 3.56 1.26 -10.50
CA ASP A 85 2.99 2.43 -11.15
C ASP A 85 4.06 3.51 -11.42
N LEU A 86 4.72 3.43 -12.58
CA LEU A 86 5.79 4.37 -12.96
C LEU A 86 5.35 5.83 -12.93
N ILE A 87 4.09 6.10 -13.28
CA ILE A 87 3.59 7.48 -13.33
C ILE A 87 3.30 8.00 -11.91
N SER A 88 2.80 7.15 -10.98
CA SER A 88 2.53 7.58 -9.59
C SER A 88 3.84 7.68 -8.82
N THR A 89 4.76 6.73 -9.01
CA THR A 89 6.11 6.82 -8.47
C THR A 89 6.84 8.08 -8.95
N GLY A 90 6.76 8.40 -10.25
CA GLY A 90 7.36 9.61 -10.81
C GLY A 90 6.76 10.90 -10.24
N ARG A 91 5.43 10.96 -10.10
CA ARG A 91 4.72 12.08 -9.46
C ARG A 91 5.16 12.26 -8.01
N ALA A 92 5.17 11.18 -7.23
CA ALA A 92 5.55 11.19 -5.82
C ALA A 92 7.00 11.66 -5.64
N VAL A 93 7.93 11.21 -6.49
CA VAL A 93 9.32 11.69 -6.48
C VAL A 93 9.38 13.20 -6.75
N PHE A 94 8.65 13.70 -7.75
CA PHE A 94 8.62 15.13 -8.06
C PHE A 94 8.06 15.98 -6.91
N ILE A 95 6.93 15.56 -6.31
CA ILE A 95 6.30 16.26 -5.19
C ILE A 95 7.22 16.24 -3.96
N ASN A 96 7.78 15.08 -3.60
CA ASN A 96 8.67 14.95 -2.46
C ASN A 96 9.95 15.81 -2.60
N LEU A 97 10.48 15.95 -3.82
CA LEU A 97 11.61 16.84 -4.11
C LEU A 97 11.23 18.32 -4.00
N LYS A 98 10.05 18.70 -4.51
CA LYS A 98 9.53 20.07 -4.46
C LYS A 98 9.24 20.51 -3.02
N GLU A 99 8.61 19.64 -2.23
CA GLU A 99 8.20 19.93 -0.85
C GLU A 99 9.29 19.66 0.19
N LYS A 100 10.41 19.05 -0.24
CA LYS A 100 11.53 18.61 0.62
C LYS A 100 11.06 17.75 1.81
N LYS A 101 9.96 17.01 1.64
CA LYS A 101 9.37 16.11 2.63
C LYS A 101 8.92 14.82 1.93
N LEU A 102 8.96 13.70 2.64
CA LEU A 102 8.36 12.43 2.18
C LEU A 102 6.85 12.47 2.43
N ALA A 103 6.15 13.30 1.66
CA ALA A 103 4.72 13.55 1.83
C ALA A 103 3.84 12.50 1.12
N GLU A 104 4.29 11.95 -0.01
CA GLU A 104 3.52 11.01 -0.83
C GLU A 104 4.20 9.65 -0.91
N GLY A 105 3.43 8.59 -0.65
CA GLY A 105 3.82 7.20 -0.86
C GLY A 105 3.66 6.82 -2.34
N GLY A 106 4.74 6.37 -2.98
CA GLY A 106 4.74 6.00 -4.40
C GLY A 106 4.77 4.49 -4.67
N SER A 107 4.49 3.65 -3.67
CA SER A 107 4.51 2.18 -3.82
C SER A 107 3.14 1.65 -4.21
N SER A 108 3.08 0.70 -5.14
CA SER A 108 1.85 0.01 -5.52
C SER A 108 1.38 -0.95 -4.42
N ILE A 109 0.10 -1.33 -4.46
CA ILE A 109 -0.46 -2.41 -3.60
C ILE A 109 0.38 -3.70 -3.75
N THR A 110 0.77 -4.04 -4.98
CA THR A 110 1.59 -5.24 -5.25
C THR A 110 2.96 -5.17 -4.58
N GLN A 111 3.62 -4.00 -4.57
CA GLN A 111 4.88 -3.82 -3.85
C GLN A 111 4.68 -3.92 -2.33
N GLN A 112 3.57 -3.41 -1.82
CA GLN A 112 3.25 -3.52 -0.40
C GLN A 112 2.96 -4.97 -0.01
N LEU A 113 2.26 -5.74 -0.85
CA LEU A 113 2.05 -7.17 -0.67
C LEU A 113 3.39 -7.92 -0.67
N ALA A 114 4.24 -7.70 -1.68
CA ALA A 114 5.57 -8.31 -1.76
C ALA A 114 6.39 -8.06 -0.47
N LYS A 115 6.39 -6.82 0.02
CA LYS A 115 6.99 -6.44 1.30
C LYS A 115 6.42 -7.27 2.45
N ASN A 116 5.10 -7.33 2.59
CA ASN A 116 4.44 -8.00 3.70
C ASN A 116 4.64 -9.54 3.69
N MET A 117 4.78 -10.16 2.51
CA MET A 117 4.96 -11.61 2.37
C MET A 117 6.37 -12.07 2.75
N TYR A 118 7.40 -11.34 2.33
CA TYR A 118 8.78 -11.85 2.33
C TYR A 118 9.77 -11.02 3.13
N PHE A 119 9.46 -9.77 3.47
CA PHE A 119 10.45 -8.83 3.95
C PHE A 119 10.09 -8.21 5.30
N SER A 120 11.07 -8.15 6.21
CA SER A 120 10.93 -7.44 7.48
C SER A 120 10.89 -5.92 7.28
N GLN A 121 10.55 -5.16 8.32
CA GLN A 121 10.36 -3.70 8.26
C GLN A 121 11.65 -2.88 8.03
N GLU A 122 12.84 -3.49 8.02
CA GLU A 122 14.12 -2.78 7.80
C GLU A 122 14.24 -2.15 6.40
N LYS A 123 14.10 -0.83 6.33
CA LYS A 123 14.08 -0.07 5.07
C LYS A 123 15.47 0.06 4.46
N THR A 124 15.89 -0.92 3.66
CA THR A 124 17.08 -0.79 2.80
C THR A 124 16.70 -0.60 1.34
N PHE A 125 17.52 0.14 0.59
CA PHE A 125 17.30 0.33 -0.86
C PHE A 125 17.35 -1.01 -1.61
N LEU A 126 18.22 -1.93 -1.18
CA LEU A 126 18.34 -3.28 -1.75
C LEU A 126 17.06 -4.09 -1.56
N ARG A 127 16.47 -4.07 -0.37
CA ARG A 127 15.16 -4.70 -0.11
C ARG A 127 14.10 -4.13 -1.04
N LYS A 128 14.07 -2.82 -1.28
CA LYS A 128 13.09 -2.22 -2.19
C LYS A 128 13.21 -2.70 -3.64
N VAL A 129 14.43 -3.01 -4.07
CA VAL A 129 14.69 -3.63 -5.38
C VAL A 129 14.25 -5.11 -5.37
N ALA A 130 14.45 -5.84 -4.28
CA ALA A 130 13.96 -7.21 -4.15
C ALA A 130 12.41 -7.28 -4.16
N GLU A 131 11.75 -6.38 -3.41
CA GLU A 131 10.29 -6.19 -3.42
C GLU A 131 9.75 -5.98 -4.85
N LEU A 132 10.51 -5.28 -5.70
CA LEU A 132 10.15 -5.07 -7.09
C LEU A 132 10.14 -6.37 -7.90
N PHE A 133 11.17 -7.20 -7.78
CA PHE A 133 11.21 -8.48 -8.49
C PHE A 133 10.09 -9.42 -8.02
N VAL A 134 9.80 -9.47 -6.71
CA VAL A 134 8.64 -10.21 -6.19
C VAL A 134 7.33 -9.65 -6.73
N ALA A 135 7.17 -8.32 -6.79
CA ALA A 135 5.96 -7.70 -7.34
C ALA A 135 5.75 -8.03 -8.82
N PHE A 136 6.82 -8.15 -9.62
CA PHE A 136 6.71 -8.63 -11.00
C PHE A 136 6.33 -10.11 -11.09
N GLU A 137 6.86 -10.96 -10.21
CA GLU A 137 6.46 -12.37 -10.16
C GLU A 137 4.99 -12.52 -9.75
N LEU A 138 4.51 -11.74 -8.78
CA LEU A 138 3.09 -11.69 -8.39
C LEU A 138 2.18 -11.33 -9.58
N GLU A 139 2.50 -10.26 -10.31
CA GLU A 139 1.68 -9.77 -11.43
C GLU A 139 1.72 -10.68 -12.66
N LYS A 140 2.74 -11.53 -12.76
CA LYS A 140 2.85 -12.53 -13.81
C LYS A 140 1.97 -13.75 -13.52
N ASN A 141 1.81 -14.13 -12.24
CA ASN A 141 1.18 -15.38 -11.85
C ASN A 141 -0.23 -15.23 -11.27
N TYR A 142 -0.62 -14.02 -10.81
CA TYR A 142 -1.91 -13.76 -10.16
C TYR A 142 -2.63 -12.58 -10.78
N THR A 143 -3.96 -12.65 -10.78
CA THR A 143 -4.82 -11.55 -11.23
C THR A 143 -4.83 -10.39 -10.23
N LYS A 144 -5.29 -9.22 -10.66
CA LYS A 144 -5.40 -8.03 -9.79
C LYS A 144 -6.29 -8.28 -8.58
N ASP A 145 -7.40 -9.00 -8.76
CA ASP A 145 -8.31 -9.33 -7.67
C ASP A 145 -7.65 -10.27 -6.65
N GLU A 146 -6.92 -11.29 -7.12
CA GLU A 146 -6.15 -12.16 -6.22
C GLU A 146 -5.05 -11.42 -5.47
N ILE A 147 -4.36 -10.48 -6.12
CA ILE A 147 -3.34 -9.63 -5.46
C ILE A 147 -3.98 -8.74 -4.40
N LEU A 148 -5.15 -8.13 -4.70
CA LEU A 148 -5.87 -7.32 -3.72
C LEU A 148 -6.38 -8.17 -2.55
N GLU A 149 -6.89 -9.36 -2.82
CA GLU A 149 -7.34 -10.33 -1.82
C GLU A 149 -6.19 -10.76 -0.89
N LEU A 150 -5.02 -11.11 -1.45
CA LEU A 150 -3.83 -11.43 -0.67
C LEU A 150 -3.35 -10.22 0.15
N TYR A 151 -3.42 -9.02 -0.42
CA TYR A 151 -3.02 -7.78 0.24
C TYR A 151 -3.85 -7.50 1.50
N VAL A 152 -5.19 -7.48 1.38
CA VAL A 152 -6.08 -7.22 2.52
C VAL A 152 -5.99 -8.30 3.60
N ASN A 153 -5.56 -9.52 3.22
CA ASN A 153 -5.36 -10.63 4.15
C ASN A 153 -3.95 -10.71 4.78
N THR A 154 -3.03 -9.83 4.39
CA THR A 154 -1.64 -9.83 4.92
C THR A 154 -1.23 -8.52 5.55
N ILE A 155 -1.95 -7.43 5.26
CA ILE A 155 -1.58 -6.13 5.79
C ILE A 155 -1.87 -5.96 7.28
N TYR A 156 -1.02 -5.19 7.94
CA TYR A 156 -1.12 -4.86 9.35
C TYR A 156 -1.97 -3.62 9.57
N PHE A 157 -2.97 -3.71 10.44
CA PHE A 157 -3.89 -2.63 10.77
C PHE A 157 -3.60 -1.96 12.11
N GLY A 158 -2.48 -2.30 12.77
CA GLY A 158 -2.20 -1.76 14.11
C GLY A 158 -2.81 -2.65 15.19
N SER A 159 -2.44 -2.39 16.45
CA SER A 159 -3.01 -3.07 17.63
C SER A 159 -2.91 -4.61 17.62
N GLY A 160 -1.96 -5.18 16.87
CA GLY A 160 -1.84 -6.63 16.72
C GLY A 160 -2.77 -7.26 15.68
N TYR A 161 -3.56 -6.47 14.95
CA TYR A 161 -4.46 -6.98 13.91
C TYR A 161 -3.75 -7.12 12.57
N TYR A 162 -3.69 -8.35 12.07
CA TYR A 162 -3.11 -8.71 10.78
C TYR A 162 -4.20 -9.35 9.94
N CYS A 163 -4.51 -8.78 8.77
CA CYS A 163 -5.69 -9.07 7.95
C CYS A 163 -6.94 -8.25 8.29
N VAL A 164 -7.78 -8.06 7.26
CA VAL A 164 -9.04 -7.31 7.33
C VAL A 164 -10.03 -7.91 8.33
N HIS A 165 -10.09 -9.23 8.45
CA HIS A 165 -10.95 -9.90 9.43
C HIS A 165 -10.57 -9.55 10.86
N ASP A 166 -9.29 -9.66 11.20
CA ASP A 166 -8.81 -9.31 12.54
C ASP A 166 -9.11 -7.86 12.89
N ALA A 167 -8.98 -6.96 11.92
CA ALA A 167 -9.22 -5.56 12.13
C ALA A 167 -10.72 -5.22 12.22
N ALA A 168 -11.57 -5.84 11.40
CA ALA A 168 -13.03 -5.66 11.46
C ALA A 168 -13.60 -6.15 12.80
N GLN A 169 -13.20 -7.35 13.23
CA GLN A 169 -13.58 -7.90 14.53
C GLN A 169 -13.01 -7.07 15.68
N GLY A 170 -11.73 -6.70 15.60
CA GLY A 170 -11.03 -5.99 16.67
C GLY A 170 -11.48 -4.54 16.88
N TYR A 171 -11.81 -3.82 15.80
CA TYR A 171 -12.20 -2.42 15.88
C TYR A 171 -13.71 -2.18 15.90
N PHE A 172 -14.50 -3.07 15.28
CA PHE A 172 -15.93 -2.85 15.07
C PHE A 172 -16.81 -3.99 15.59
N GLU A 173 -16.23 -5.08 16.11
CA GLU A 173 -16.94 -6.28 16.56
C GLU A 173 -17.85 -6.87 15.45
N LYS A 174 -17.37 -6.82 14.20
CA LYS A 174 -18.12 -7.21 12.99
C LYS A 174 -17.35 -8.18 12.13
N GLU A 175 -18.10 -9.01 11.43
CA GLU A 175 -17.56 -9.73 10.27
C GLU A 175 -17.24 -8.74 9.13
N PRO A 176 -16.22 -9.01 8.29
CA PRO A 176 -15.84 -8.08 7.22
C PRO A 176 -17.00 -7.69 6.28
N GLU A 177 -17.89 -8.63 5.97
CA GLU A 177 -19.06 -8.41 5.11
C GLU A 177 -20.11 -7.47 5.73
N GLN A 178 -20.05 -7.26 7.05
CA GLN A 178 -21.01 -6.45 7.81
C GLN A 178 -20.54 -5.00 8.02
N MET A 179 -19.31 -4.67 7.60
CA MET A 179 -18.81 -3.30 7.70
C MET A 179 -19.67 -2.37 6.85
N ASN A 180 -20.14 -1.27 7.46
CA ASN A 180 -20.83 -0.22 6.70
C ASN A 180 -19.81 0.66 5.94
N ASP A 181 -20.31 1.65 5.20
CA ASP A 181 -19.46 2.53 4.39
C ASP A 181 -18.50 3.37 5.25
N TYR A 182 -18.96 3.81 6.43
CA TYR A 182 -18.12 4.52 7.40
C TYR A 182 -16.94 3.66 7.88
N GLU A 183 -17.21 2.47 8.38
CA GLU A 183 -16.20 1.53 8.87
C GLU A 183 -15.24 1.10 7.76
N SER A 184 -15.79 0.85 6.56
CA SER A 184 -15.02 0.50 5.37
C SER A 184 -14.00 1.59 5.00
N THR A 185 -14.46 2.84 4.92
CA THR A 185 -13.57 3.96 4.56
C THR A 185 -12.59 4.32 5.69
N LEU A 186 -12.99 4.16 6.95
CA LEU A 186 -12.13 4.37 8.10
C LEU A 186 -11.00 3.32 8.14
N LEU A 187 -11.36 2.04 8.00
CA LEU A 187 -10.42 0.92 8.06
C LEU A 187 -9.40 0.97 6.91
N ALA A 188 -9.82 1.36 5.71
CA ALA A 188 -8.93 1.52 4.55
C ALA A 188 -7.84 2.59 4.76
N GLY A 189 -8.05 3.56 5.65
CA GLY A 189 -7.07 4.60 5.95
C GLY A 189 -5.94 4.17 6.88
N ILE A 190 -6.15 3.12 7.67
CA ILE A 190 -5.24 2.69 8.74
C ILE A 190 -3.89 2.16 8.23
N PRO A 191 -3.84 1.31 7.18
CA PRO A 191 -2.60 0.65 6.76
C PRO A 191 -1.44 1.58 6.40
N ASN A 192 -1.74 2.83 6.04
CA ASN A 192 -0.73 3.83 5.68
C ASN A 192 0.28 4.10 6.82
N ALA A 193 -0.20 4.16 8.06
CA ALA A 193 0.62 4.32 9.25
C ALA A 193 -0.08 3.64 10.45
N PRO A 194 -0.04 2.30 10.54
CA PRO A 194 -0.90 1.54 11.46
C PRO A 194 -0.65 1.87 12.93
N SER A 195 0.57 2.25 13.31
CA SER A 195 0.89 2.69 14.67
C SER A 195 0.30 4.05 15.04
N ILE A 196 0.01 4.90 14.05
CA ILE A 196 -0.54 6.25 14.21
C ILE A 196 -2.07 6.21 14.13
N TYR A 197 -2.60 5.45 13.17
CA TYR A 197 -4.03 5.42 12.84
C TYR A 197 -4.81 4.27 13.48
N ALA A 198 -4.17 3.45 14.32
CA ALA A 198 -4.88 2.45 15.11
C ALA A 198 -5.98 3.11 15.98
N LEU A 199 -7.21 2.60 15.89
CA LEU A 199 -8.38 3.15 16.59
C LEU A 199 -8.30 2.98 18.11
N THR A 200 -7.50 2.03 18.61
CA THR A 200 -7.26 1.85 20.06
C THR A 200 -6.34 2.91 20.65
N ASN A 201 -5.62 3.68 19.83
CA ASN A 201 -4.63 4.64 20.29
C ASN A 201 -5.15 6.08 20.18
N ARG A 202 -5.40 6.52 18.95
CA ARG A 202 -5.77 7.90 18.59
C ARG A 202 -6.82 7.89 17.48
N PRO A 203 -8.08 7.55 17.80
CA PRO A 203 -9.15 7.44 16.80
C PRO A 203 -9.32 8.73 16.00
N GLU A 204 -9.08 9.90 16.59
CA GLU A 204 -9.15 11.21 15.93
C GLU A 204 -8.23 11.33 14.71
N LEU A 205 -7.04 10.70 14.75
CA LEU A 205 -6.10 10.71 13.63
C LEU A 205 -6.55 9.78 12.50
N ALA A 206 -7.18 8.66 12.85
CA ALA A 206 -7.77 7.75 11.88
C ALA A 206 -8.95 8.40 11.16
N ILE A 207 -9.79 9.14 11.90
CA ILE A 207 -10.92 9.89 11.35
C ILE A 207 -10.42 11.02 10.42
N GLN A 208 -9.36 11.72 10.81
CA GLN A 208 -8.74 12.70 9.91
C GLN A 208 -8.22 12.03 8.63
N ARG A 209 -7.61 10.85 8.75
CA ARG A 209 -7.11 10.07 7.61
C ARG A 209 -8.26 9.55 6.73
N GLN A 210 -9.39 9.16 7.31
CA GLN A 210 -10.59 8.74 6.58
C GLN A 210 -11.10 9.84 5.65
N ARG A 211 -11.05 11.12 6.05
CA ARG A 211 -11.41 12.23 5.15
C ARG A 211 -10.56 12.20 3.87
N THR A 212 -9.26 11.93 3.98
CA THR A 212 -8.39 11.75 2.81
C THR A 212 -8.81 10.55 1.96
N VAL A 213 -9.17 9.41 2.57
CA VAL A 213 -9.69 8.23 1.85
C VAL A 213 -10.93 8.59 1.04
N VAL A 214 -11.91 9.22 1.69
CA VAL A 214 -13.18 9.62 1.08
C VAL A 214 -12.97 10.62 -0.06
N GLU A 215 -12.11 11.63 0.11
CA GLU A 215 -11.76 12.55 -0.98
C GLU A 215 -11.08 11.83 -2.15
N CYS A 216 -10.18 10.87 -1.88
CA CYS A 216 -9.59 10.04 -2.93
C CYS A 216 -10.65 9.22 -3.68
N MET A 217 -11.69 8.73 -3.00
CA MET A 217 -12.80 8.01 -3.61
C MET A 217 -13.67 8.92 -4.48
N VAL A 218 -13.96 10.16 -4.05
CA VAL A 218 -14.67 11.17 -4.85
C VAL A 218 -13.88 11.54 -6.10
N ASP A 219 -12.59 11.83 -5.96
CA ASP A 219 -11.67 12.16 -7.07
C ASP A 219 -11.59 11.05 -8.12
N GLN A 220 -11.85 9.82 -7.71
CA GLN A 220 -11.81 8.62 -8.54
C GLN A 220 -13.20 8.16 -9.00
N LYS A 221 -14.24 8.90 -8.61
CA LYS A 221 -15.66 8.63 -8.94
C LYS A 221 -16.18 7.30 -8.38
N TYR A 222 -15.59 6.80 -7.30
CA TYR A 222 -16.16 5.71 -6.51
C TYR A 222 -17.31 6.19 -5.64
N LEU A 223 -17.32 7.47 -5.27
CA LEU A 223 -18.38 8.14 -4.52
C LEU A 223 -18.76 9.46 -5.20
N THR A 224 -20.02 9.84 -5.06
CA THR A 224 -20.52 11.21 -5.23
C THR A 224 -20.13 12.06 -4.01
N ARG A 225 -20.15 13.39 -4.16
CA ARG A 225 -19.90 14.30 -3.02
C ARG A 225 -20.95 14.10 -1.94
N GLU A 226 -22.20 13.86 -2.34
CA GLU A 226 -23.31 13.62 -1.44
C GLU A 226 -23.16 12.31 -0.64
N GLU A 227 -22.64 11.24 -1.26
CA GLU A 227 -22.30 10.00 -0.55
C GLU A 227 -21.16 10.20 0.44
N ALA A 228 -20.10 10.89 0.02
CA ALA A 228 -18.98 11.24 0.87
C ALA A 228 -19.41 12.01 2.13
N ASP A 229 -20.26 13.03 1.96
CA ASP A 229 -20.74 13.84 3.08
C ASP A 229 -21.61 13.01 4.04
N ARG A 230 -22.43 12.09 3.53
CA ARG A 230 -23.23 11.16 4.38
C ARG A 230 -22.35 10.23 5.19
N ILE A 231 -21.33 9.62 4.56
CA ILE A 231 -20.39 8.70 5.23
C ILE A 231 -19.68 9.41 6.39
N LEU A 232 -19.22 10.66 6.16
CA LEU A 232 -18.52 11.43 7.19
C LEU A 232 -19.47 11.87 8.32
N GLN A 233 -20.71 12.23 8.01
CA GLN A 233 -21.71 12.60 9.04
C GLN A 233 -22.12 11.41 9.91
N GLU A 234 -22.28 10.21 9.34
CA GLU A 234 -22.56 8.99 10.10
C GLU A 234 -21.48 8.73 11.15
N GLY A 235 -20.21 8.95 10.78
CA GLY A 235 -19.07 8.86 11.69
C GLY A 235 -19.12 9.81 12.87
N GLU A 236 -19.48 11.07 12.63
CA GLU A 236 -19.60 12.09 13.67
C GLU A 236 -20.72 11.72 14.67
N GLN A 237 -21.81 11.12 14.19
CA GLN A 237 -22.91 10.65 15.04
C GLN A 237 -22.51 9.45 15.91
N ILE A 238 -21.78 8.47 15.33
CA ILE A 238 -21.28 7.30 16.06
C ILE A 238 -20.34 7.72 17.20
N GLN A 239 -19.46 8.70 16.95
CA GLN A 239 -18.56 9.23 17.98
C GLN A 239 -19.31 9.95 19.11
N GLN A 240 -20.31 10.76 18.76
CA GLN A 240 -21.12 11.47 19.76
C GLN A 240 -21.96 10.50 20.60
N ALA A 241 -22.48 9.43 19.99
CA ALA A 241 -23.22 8.39 20.70
C ALA A 241 -22.34 7.61 21.69
N GLY A 242 -21.08 7.31 21.32
CA GLY A 242 -20.12 6.67 22.23
C GLY A 242 -19.75 7.56 23.42
N GLN A 243 -19.53 8.86 23.20
CA GLN A 243 -19.18 9.82 24.26
C GLN A 243 -20.31 10.13 25.24
N ASN A 244 -21.57 9.96 24.84
CA ASN A 244 -22.72 10.18 25.71
C ASN A 244 -23.08 8.96 26.58
N ASN A 245 -22.43 7.82 26.36
CA ASN A 245 -22.67 6.55 27.06
C ASN A 245 -21.55 6.20 28.07
N GLU A 246 -20.54 7.06 28.24
CA GLU A 246 -19.49 7.03 29.28
C GLU A 246 -19.75 8.08 30.37
#